data_AF-A0AAE9Y587-F1
#
_entry.id   AF-A0AAE9Y587-F1
#
_cell.length_a   1.000
_cell.length_b   1.000
_cell.length_c   1.000
_cell.angle_alpha   90.00
_cell.angle_beta   90.00
_cell.angle_gamma   90.00
#
_symmetry.space_group_name_H-M   'P 1'
#
loop_
_entity.id
_entity.type
_entity.pdbx_description
1 polymer ?
#
loop_
_entity_poly.entity_id
_entity_poly.type
_entity_poly.pdbx_seq_one_letter_code
_entity_poly.pdbx_strand_id
1 'polypeptide(L)'
;MWAPAPRDIACHDLSPWARGHPTRPSRRSRTAWLVALALLAAGLLVCSSDEGPDDVATAPSASAPASTEATTSTTAATGGGLDAFCAAAPRPDEEVPESYVGSAEQVADLRALADIAPDAIADDVTVIADHFETEVDPADPDSQLTETFPDDVTASIDAVTTYAAETCDG
;
A
#
# COMPACT_ATOMS: atom_id res chain seq x y z
N MET A 1 -46.13 32.16 8.26
CA MET A 1 -45.24 31.32 9.10
C MET A 1 -45.08 30.00 8.37
N TRP A 2 -43.94 29.81 7.69
CA TRP A 2 -43.67 28.64 6.84
C TRP A 2 -42.65 27.77 7.57
N ALA A 3 -43.03 26.54 7.91
CA ALA A 3 -42.11 25.57 8.50
C ALA A 3 -41.38 24.80 7.39
N PRO A 4 -40.05 24.63 7.47
CA PRO A 4 -39.32 23.77 6.54
C PRO A 4 -39.59 22.29 6.83
N ALA A 5 -39.74 21.50 5.77
CA ALA A 5 -39.91 20.05 5.84
C ALA A 5 -38.61 19.34 6.30
N PRO A 6 -38.71 18.22 7.03
CA PRO A 6 -37.55 17.42 7.42
C PRO A 6 -36.92 16.78 6.19
N ARG A 7 -35.58 16.81 6.12
CA ARG A 7 -34.79 16.04 5.16
C ARG A 7 -34.58 14.64 5.74
N ASP A 8 -35.14 13.63 5.09
CA ASP A 8 -34.81 12.24 5.33
C ASP A 8 -33.33 12.01 4.99
N ILE A 9 -32.53 11.80 6.04
CA ILE A 9 -31.16 11.29 5.90
C ILE A 9 -31.31 9.79 5.70
N ALA A 10 -31.27 9.37 4.44
CA ALA A 10 -31.13 7.96 4.09
C ALA A 10 -29.74 7.51 4.55
N CYS A 11 -29.68 6.75 5.65
CA CYS A 11 -28.51 5.94 5.97
C CYS A 11 -28.37 4.89 4.86
N HIS A 12 -27.48 5.14 3.90
CA HIS A 12 -27.03 4.11 2.97
C HIS A 12 -26.31 3.05 3.80
N ASP A 13 -26.89 1.84 3.79
CA ASP A 13 -26.31 0.61 4.30
C ASP A 13 -25.06 0.28 3.45
N LEU A 14 -23.88 0.54 4.03
CA LEU A 14 -22.55 0.39 3.40
C LEU A 14 -21.89 -0.98 3.70
N SER A 15 -22.66 -2.05 3.94
CA SER A 15 -22.07 -3.37 4.21
C SER A 15 -22.51 -4.45 3.22
N PRO A 16 -22.00 -4.44 1.97
CA PRO A 16 -22.16 -5.58 1.07
C PRO A 16 -21.26 -6.79 1.42
N TRP A 17 -20.22 -6.63 2.25
CA TRP A 17 -19.21 -7.68 2.51
C TRP A 17 -19.70 -8.86 3.38
N ALA A 18 -20.91 -8.81 3.97
CA ALA A 18 -21.33 -9.78 4.99
C ALA A 18 -22.23 -10.94 4.51
N ARG A 19 -22.33 -11.25 3.20
CA ARG A 19 -23.18 -12.36 2.73
C ARG A 19 -22.54 -13.19 1.62
N GLY A 20 -21.90 -14.31 1.96
CA GLY A 20 -21.56 -15.31 0.93
C GLY A 20 -20.66 -16.50 1.30
N HIS A 21 -21.18 -17.42 2.12
CA HIS A 21 -20.89 -18.88 2.17
C HIS A 21 -19.48 -19.45 2.51
N PRO A 22 -19.41 -20.40 3.48
CA PRO A 22 -18.20 -21.18 3.77
C PRO A 22 -18.03 -22.35 2.79
N THR A 23 -17.18 -22.18 1.78
CA THR A 23 -16.59 -23.32 1.07
C THR A 23 -15.42 -23.85 1.88
N ARG A 24 -15.50 -25.12 2.27
CA ARG A 24 -14.46 -25.83 3.03
C ARG A 24 -13.08 -25.63 2.37
N PRO A 25 -12.07 -25.10 3.09
CA PRO A 25 -10.72 -25.05 2.55
C PRO A 25 -10.17 -26.48 2.41
N SER A 26 -9.77 -26.82 1.19
CA SER A 26 -8.98 -28.01 0.93
C SER A 26 -7.66 -27.89 1.69
N ARG A 27 -7.27 -28.93 2.43
CA ARG A 27 -6.08 -28.96 3.31
C ARG A 27 -4.73 -28.93 2.56
N ARG A 28 -4.67 -28.44 1.33
CA ARG A 28 -3.49 -28.51 0.47
C ARG A 28 -3.24 -27.19 -0.26
N SER A 29 -2.98 -26.10 0.46
CA SER A 29 -2.20 -24.98 -0.10
C SER A 29 -1.65 -24.04 0.98
N ARG A 30 -1.15 -24.61 2.09
CA ARG A 30 -0.60 -23.83 3.22
C ARG A 30 0.83 -23.29 3.00
N THR A 31 1.28 -23.20 1.74
CA THR A 31 2.69 -22.96 1.42
C THR A 31 2.92 -21.88 0.37
N ALA A 32 1.88 -21.26 -0.19
CA ALA A 32 2.09 -20.29 -1.27
C ALA A 32 2.53 -18.90 -0.77
N TRP A 33 1.97 -18.40 0.34
CA TRP A 33 2.30 -17.04 0.81
C TRP A 33 3.42 -16.95 1.86
N LEU A 34 3.72 -18.05 2.57
CA LEU A 34 4.78 -18.05 3.60
C LEU A 34 6.21 -18.16 3.02
N VAL A 35 6.38 -18.29 1.70
CA VAL A 35 7.73 -18.36 1.10
C VAL A 35 8.30 -16.97 0.81
N ALA A 36 7.47 -15.96 0.60
CA ALA A 36 7.96 -14.59 0.37
C ALA A 36 8.56 -13.94 1.62
N LEU A 37 8.03 -14.24 2.83
CA LEU A 37 8.50 -13.60 4.07
C LEU A 37 9.62 -14.37 4.81
N ALA A 38 9.90 -15.63 4.45
CA ALA A 38 10.87 -16.47 5.18
C ALA A 38 12.29 -16.48 4.57
N LEU A 39 12.52 -15.85 3.41
CA LEU A 39 13.81 -15.85 2.72
C LEU A 39 14.66 -14.58 2.89
N LEU A 40 14.26 -13.64 3.77
CA LEU A 40 15.08 -12.46 4.05
C LEU A 40 16.14 -12.65 5.16
N ALA A 41 16.16 -13.80 5.85
CA ALA A 41 17.02 -14.01 7.02
C ALA A 41 18.32 -14.84 6.77
N ALA A 42 18.57 -15.31 5.55
CA ALA A 42 19.71 -16.21 5.25
C ALA A 42 20.79 -15.61 4.33
N GLY A 43 20.70 -14.31 3.98
CA GLY A 43 21.61 -13.65 3.02
C GLY A 43 22.80 -12.88 3.60
N LEU A 44 22.99 -12.85 4.93
CA LEU A 44 24.13 -12.17 5.56
C LEU A 44 25.28 -13.16 5.81
N LEU A 45 25.91 -13.65 4.74
CA LEU A 45 27.23 -14.26 4.86
C LEU A 45 28.08 -14.08 3.59
N VAL A 46 28.93 -13.05 3.61
CA VAL A 46 30.31 -13.04 3.07
C VAL A 46 30.49 -13.28 1.56
N CYS A 47 30.86 -12.24 0.80
CA CYS A 47 32.24 -12.09 0.31
C CYS A 47 32.48 -10.74 -0.37
N SER A 48 33.50 -10.04 0.13
CA SER A 48 34.12 -8.81 -0.37
C SER A 48 34.81 -9.00 -1.72
N SER A 49 34.88 -7.94 -2.53
CA SER A 49 35.96 -7.57 -3.48
C SER A 49 35.52 -6.28 -4.18
N ASP A 50 36.31 -5.28 -4.54
CA ASP A 50 37.71 -4.89 -4.34
C ASP A 50 37.81 -3.52 -5.08
N GLU A 51 38.81 -2.72 -4.75
CA GLU A 51 38.88 -1.27 -4.91
C GLU A 51 39.07 -0.74 -6.36
N GLY A 52 38.68 0.52 -6.58
CA GLY A 52 39.11 1.31 -7.74
C GLY A 52 38.83 2.81 -7.53
N PRO A 53 39.85 3.65 -7.27
CA PRO A 53 39.69 5.08 -7.09
C PRO A 53 39.85 5.81 -8.43
N ASP A 54 38.91 6.68 -8.77
CA ASP A 54 39.15 7.75 -9.75
C ASP A 54 38.54 9.06 -9.24
N ASP A 55 39.44 9.87 -8.68
CA ASP A 55 39.32 11.31 -8.51
C ASP A 55 38.96 12.01 -9.82
N VAL A 56 37.87 12.77 -9.82
CA VAL A 56 37.77 13.99 -10.65
C VAL A 56 37.07 15.09 -9.87
N ALA A 57 37.89 15.97 -9.31
CA ALA A 57 37.50 17.26 -8.79
C ALA A 57 36.90 18.15 -9.89
N THR A 58 35.84 18.90 -9.58
CA THR A 58 35.62 20.28 -10.06
C THR A 58 34.51 20.96 -9.22
N ALA A 59 34.92 21.98 -8.47
CA ALA A 59 34.08 22.94 -7.71
C ALA A 59 33.57 24.08 -8.64
N PRO A 60 33.02 25.23 -8.17
CA PRO A 60 32.41 25.60 -6.88
C PRO A 60 31.04 26.32 -7.03
N SER A 61 30.46 26.73 -5.88
CA SER A 61 29.66 27.95 -5.68
C SER A 61 28.38 28.18 -6.51
N ALA A 62 27.23 28.25 -5.83
CA ALA A 62 26.50 29.52 -5.75
C ALA A 62 25.44 29.52 -4.63
N SER A 63 25.43 30.65 -3.96
CA SER A 63 24.54 31.19 -2.93
C SER A 63 23.06 30.83 -2.98
N ALA A 64 22.53 30.66 -1.76
CA ALA A 64 21.12 30.61 -1.40
C ALA A 64 20.31 31.83 -1.87
N PRO A 65 18.99 31.64 -1.98
CA PRO A 65 18.06 32.55 -1.33
C PRO A 65 17.24 31.82 -0.25
N ALA A 66 17.10 32.51 0.87
CA ALA A 66 16.11 32.20 1.89
C ALA A 66 14.70 32.27 1.29
N SER A 67 13.97 31.16 1.32
CA SER A 67 12.55 31.12 0.99
C SER A 67 11.79 30.63 2.22
N THR A 68 11.28 31.63 2.94
CA THR A 68 9.96 31.68 3.57
C THR A 68 9.40 30.34 4.04
N GLU A 69 9.53 30.11 5.35
CA GLU A 69 8.72 29.16 6.09
C GLU A 69 7.24 29.57 5.96
N ALA A 70 6.57 29.06 4.93
CA ALA A 70 5.13 28.95 4.94
C ALA A 70 4.79 27.83 5.92
N THR A 71 4.65 28.19 7.19
CA THR A 71 3.95 27.37 8.18
C THR A 71 2.48 27.33 7.75
N THR A 72 2.19 26.53 6.73
CA THR A 72 0.84 26.09 6.45
C THR A 72 0.48 25.20 7.63
N SER A 73 -0.35 25.74 8.53
CA SER A 73 -1.05 24.93 9.51
C SER A 73 -1.92 23.95 8.75
N THR A 74 -1.36 22.80 8.38
CA THR A 74 -2.12 21.63 7.97
C THR A 74 -3.03 21.33 9.14
N THR A 75 -4.30 21.71 8.97
CA THR A 75 -5.35 21.33 9.87
C THR A 75 -5.43 19.83 9.79
N ALA A 76 -4.76 19.19 10.74
CA ALA A 76 -4.91 17.82 11.16
C ALA A 76 -6.36 17.35 10.98
N ALA A 77 -6.66 16.75 9.83
CA ALA A 77 -7.81 15.86 9.66
C ALA A 77 -7.50 14.52 10.38
N THR A 78 -6.99 14.61 11.60
CA THR A 78 -6.26 13.53 12.28
C THR A 78 -7.17 12.81 13.26
N GLY A 79 -8.24 12.23 12.74
CA GLY A 79 -9.08 11.37 13.57
C GLY A 79 -10.06 10.47 12.82
N GLY A 80 -10.28 10.68 11.52
CA GLY A 80 -11.11 9.78 10.72
C GLY A 80 -10.30 8.89 9.77
N GLY A 81 -9.24 9.44 9.17
CA GLY A 81 -8.47 8.73 8.14
C GLY A 81 -7.69 7.53 8.66
N LEU A 82 -7.04 7.66 9.82
CA LEU A 82 -6.20 6.57 10.34
C LEU A 82 -7.01 5.35 10.78
N ASP A 83 -8.08 5.53 11.55
CA ASP A 83 -8.94 4.41 11.95
C ASP A 83 -9.60 3.74 10.74
N ALA A 84 -10.04 4.53 9.75
CA ALA A 84 -10.60 4.01 8.50
C ALA A 84 -9.54 3.26 7.68
N PHE A 85 -8.33 3.81 7.57
CA PHE A 85 -7.20 3.17 6.92
C PHE A 85 -6.86 1.85 7.60
N CYS A 86 -6.70 1.82 8.93
CA CYS A 86 -6.39 0.60 9.66
C CYS A 86 -7.51 -0.44 9.60
N ALA A 87 -8.77 -0.03 9.43
CA ALA A 87 -9.89 -0.94 9.21
C ALA A 87 -9.93 -1.54 7.80
N ALA A 88 -9.39 -0.81 6.80
CA ALA A 88 -9.40 -1.21 5.39
C ALA A 88 -8.06 -1.82 4.92
N ALA A 89 -6.96 -1.52 5.61
CA ALA A 89 -5.63 -1.97 5.23
C ALA A 89 -5.57 -3.50 5.24
N PRO A 90 -5.00 -4.11 4.18
CA PRO A 90 -4.91 -5.56 4.09
C PRO A 90 -4.03 -6.10 5.22
N ARG A 91 -4.48 -7.17 5.87
CA ARG A 91 -3.71 -7.86 6.90
C ARG A 91 -2.75 -8.85 6.26
N PRO A 92 -1.44 -8.80 6.59
CA PRO A 92 -0.45 -9.69 5.98
C PRO A 92 -0.65 -11.17 6.36
N ASP A 93 -1.40 -11.46 7.42
CA ASP A 93 -1.76 -12.82 7.85
C ASP A 93 -3.03 -13.37 7.19
N GLU A 94 -3.77 -12.55 6.44
CA GLU A 94 -5.01 -12.96 5.78
C GLU A 94 -4.73 -13.61 4.41
N GLU A 95 -5.24 -14.82 4.22
CA GLU A 95 -5.14 -15.51 2.93
C GLU A 95 -6.16 -14.92 1.95
N VAL A 96 -5.67 -14.30 0.88
CA VAL A 96 -6.51 -13.81 -0.22
C VAL A 96 -6.61 -14.87 -1.32
N PRO A 97 -7.78 -15.00 -1.99
CA PRO A 97 -7.91 -15.93 -3.09
C PRO A 97 -7.06 -15.48 -4.29
N GLU A 98 -6.45 -16.42 -5.01
CA GLU A 98 -5.65 -16.11 -6.22
C GLU A 98 -6.46 -15.34 -7.27
N SER A 99 -7.78 -15.54 -7.33
CA SER A 99 -8.67 -14.81 -8.25
C SER A 99 -8.83 -13.32 -7.91
N TYR A 100 -8.42 -12.89 -6.72
CA TYR A 100 -8.46 -11.50 -6.29
C TYR A 100 -7.18 -10.76 -6.69
N VAL A 101 -6.03 -11.43 -6.69
CA VAL A 101 -4.74 -10.84 -7.06
C VAL A 101 -4.74 -10.46 -8.55
N GLY A 102 -4.41 -9.22 -8.88
CA GLY A 102 -4.50 -8.67 -10.25
C GLY A 102 -5.93 -8.38 -10.72
N SER A 103 -6.95 -8.59 -9.88
CA SER A 103 -8.33 -8.37 -10.29
C SER A 103 -8.72 -6.89 -10.25
N ALA A 104 -9.74 -6.52 -11.04
CA ALA A 104 -10.33 -5.18 -10.97
C ALA A 104 -10.91 -4.86 -9.57
N GLU A 105 -11.28 -5.89 -8.80
CA GLU A 105 -11.75 -5.73 -7.41
C GLU A 105 -10.59 -5.26 -6.51
N GLN A 106 -9.42 -5.89 -6.61
CA GLN A 106 -8.23 -5.45 -5.87
C GLN A 106 -7.81 -4.03 -6.24
N VAL A 107 -7.83 -3.67 -7.53
CA VAL A 107 -7.51 -2.30 -7.95
C VAL A 107 -8.49 -1.30 -7.34
N ALA A 108 -9.79 -1.61 -7.34
CA ALA A 108 -10.79 -0.74 -6.73
C ALA A 108 -10.57 -0.58 -5.21
N ASP A 109 -10.22 -1.65 -4.51
CA ASP A 109 -9.91 -1.61 -3.08
C ASP A 109 -8.65 -0.80 -2.79
N LEU A 110 -7.59 -0.94 -3.59
CA LEU A 110 -6.38 -0.12 -3.47
C LEU A 110 -6.66 1.38 -3.70
N ARG A 111 -7.52 1.72 -4.66
CA ARG A 111 -7.94 3.12 -4.88
C ARG A 111 -8.74 3.67 -3.70
N ALA A 112 -9.69 2.87 -3.18
CA ALA A 112 -10.45 3.26 -2.00
C ALA A 112 -9.55 3.41 -0.77
N LEU A 113 -8.51 2.58 -0.65
CA LEU A 113 -7.50 2.69 0.40
C LEU A 113 -6.68 3.98 0.23
N ALA A 114 -6.28 4.35 -0.98
CA ALA A 114 -5.55 5.59 -1.26
C ALA A 114 -6.37 6.84 -0.87
N ASP A 115 -7.69 6.83 -1.09
CA ASP A 115 -8.58 7.96 -0.74
C ASP A 115 -8.66 8.22 0.77
N ILE A 116 -8.43 7.20 1.60
CA ILE A 116 -8.47 7.29 3.06
C ILE A 116 -7.08 7.19 3.70
N ALA A 117 -6.05 6.93 2.90
CA ALA A 117 -4.68 6.79 3.35
C ALA A 117 -4.16 8.12 3.92
N PRO A 118 -3.37 8.09 4.99
CA PRO A 118 -2.62 9.25 5.45
C PRO A 118 -1.72 9.79 4.32
N ASP A 119 -1.56 11.12 4.26
CA ASP A 119 -0.74 11.79 3.24
C ASP A 119 0.69 11.20 3.11
N ALA A 120 1.21 10.63 4.20
CA ALA A 120 2.55 10.02 4.24
C ALA A 120 2.70 8.77 3.34
N ILE A 121 1.61 8.08 3.01
CA ILE A 121 1.61 6.82 2.22
C ILE A 121 0.57 6.81 1.09
N ALA A 122 -0.24 7.86 0.94
CA ALA A 122 -1.28 7.91 -0.10
C ALA A 122 -0.70 7.80 -1.52
N ASP A 123 0.46 8.43 -1.76
CA ASP A 123 1.18 8.31 -3.03
C ASP A 123 1.66 6.87 -3.27
N ASP A 124 2.20 6.20 -2.26
CA ASP A 124 2.65 4.80 -2.37
C ASP A 124 1.49 3.84 -2.68
N VAL A 125 0.33 4.00 -2.03
CA VAL A 125 -0.86 3.19 -2.35
C VAL A 125 -1.31 3.43 -3.79
N THR A 126 -1.19 4.67 -4.29
CA THR A 126 -1.52 5.02 -5.67
C THR A 126 -0.57 4.36 -6.67
N VAL A 127 0.74 4.37 -6.40
CA VAL A 127 1.75 3.68 -7.23
C VAL A 127 1.43 2.19 -7.35
N ILE A 128 1.09 1.55 -6.23
CA ILE A 128 0.70 0.12 -6.22
C ILE A 128 -0.56 -0.08 -7.07
N ALA A 129 -1.60 0.73 -6.88
CA ALA A 129 -2.85 0.64 -7.63
C ALA A 129 -2.63 0.78 -9.15
N ASP A 130 -1.81 1.76 -9.56
CA ASP A 130 -1.49 2.00 -10.98
C ASP A 130 -0.76 0.80 -11.61
N HIS A 131 0.17 0.17 -10.89
CA HIS A 131 0.88 -1.01 -11.37
C HIS A 131 -0.06 -2.21 -11.55
N PHE A 132 -0.89 -2.50 -10.54
CA PHE A 132 -1.87 -3.60 -10.64
C PHE A 132 -2.91 -3.37 -11.74
N GLU A 133 -3.26 -2.12 -12.04
CA GLU A 133 -4.21 -1.79 -13.12
C GLU A 133 -3.62 -1.98 -14.52
N THR A 134 -2.31 -1.75 -14.69
CA THR A 134 -1.70 -1.61 -16.02
C THR A 134 -0.75 -2.73 -16.40
N GLU A 135 -0.10 -3.37 -15.43
CA GLU A 135 1.00 -4.32 -15.68
C GLU A 135 0.75 -5.73 -15.12
N VAL A 136 -0.20 -5.90 -14.20
CA VAL A 136 -0.54 -7.22 -13.63
C VAL A 136 -1.74 -7.82 -14.39
N ASP A 137 -1.55 -9.01 -14.98
CA ASP A 137 -2.60 -9.78 -15.65
C ASP A 137 -3.00 -11.00 -14.80
N PRO A 138 -4.25 -11.10 -14.31
CA PRO A 138 -4.69 -12.26 -13.53
C PRO A 138 -4.65 -13.58 -14.32
N ALA A 139 -4.60 -13.54 -15.65
CA ALA A 139 -4.41 -14.72 -16.49
C ALA A 139 -2.94 -15.16 -16.62
N ASP A 140 -1.99 -14.29 -16.27
CA ASP A 140 -0.55 -14.55 -16.27
C ASP A 140 -0.01 -14.63 -14.83
N PRO A 141 0.26 -15.84 -14.30
CA PRO A 141 0.73 -16.00 -12.93
C PRO A 141 2.11 -15.37 -12.68
N ASP A 142 2.95 -15.23 -13.72
CA ASP A 142 4.29 -14.66 -13.57
C ASP A 142 4.23 -13.13 -13.36
N SER A 143 3.19 -12.47 -13.89
CA SER A 143 2.94 -11.03 -13.68
C SER A 143 2.50 -10.68 -12.26
N GLN A 144 2.16 -11.68 -11.43
CA GLN A 144 1.73 -11.49 -10.05
C GLN A 144 2.87 -11.75 -9.03
N LEU A 145 4.05 -12.16 -9.51
CA LEU A 145 5.21 -12.41 -8.67
C LEU A 145 5.90 -11.09 -8.33
N THR A 146 6.04 -10.77 -7.06
CA THR A 146 6.71 -9.53 -6.61
C THR A 146 8.16 -9.43 -7.10
N GLU A 147 8.80 -10.56 -7.44
CA GLU A 147 10.15 -10.61 -8.03
C GLU A 147 10.23 -9.96 -9.43
N THR A 148 9.11 -9.81 -10.12
CA THR A 148 9.04 -9.19 -11.46
C THR A 148 8.63 -7.73 -11.40
N PHE A 149 8.26 -7.23 -10.21
CA PHE A 149 7.77 -5.86 -10.04
C PHE A 149 8.93 -4.86 -10.16
N PRO A 150 8.65 -3.64 -10.64
CA PRO A 150 9.59 -2.53 -10.57
C PRO A 150 10.04 -2.23 -9.13
N ASP A 151 11.27 -1.72 -8.99
CA ASP A 151 11.86 -1.40 -7.68
C ASP A 151 11.03 -0.36 -6.90
N ASP A 152 10.46 0.62 -7.61
CA ASP A 152 9.61 1.67 -7.02
C ASP A 152 8.30 1.09 -6.48
N VAL A 153 7.66 0.19 -7.21
CA VAL A 153 6.44 -0.51 -6.74
C VAL A 153 6.76 -1.34 -5.50
N THR A 154 7.88 -2.07 -5.52
CA THR A 154 8.31 -2.88 -4.37
C THR A 154 8.61 -2.02 -3.14
N ALA A 155 9.27 -0.86 -3.32
CA ALA A 155 9.53 0.09 -2.25
C ALA A 155 8.23 0.67 -1.66
N SER A 156 7.25 1.00 -2.51
CA SER A 156 5.94 1.47 -2.06
C SER A 156 5.16 0.39 -1.28
N ILE A 157 5.23 -0.89 -1.69
CA ILE A 157 4.65 -2.01 -0.93
C ILE A 157 5.28 -2.10 0.47
N ASP A 158 6.61 -2.04 0.54
CA ASP A 158 7.34 -2.09 1.82
C ASP A 158 6.99 -0.89 2.72
N ALA A 159 6.89 0.32 2.16
CA ALA A 159 6.50 1.52 2.89
C ALA A 159 5.08 1.43 3.47
N VAL A 160 4.10 1.01 2.67
CA VAL A 160 2.70 0.87 3.10
C VAL A 160 2.56 -0.21 4.17
N THR A 161 3.20 -1.37 3.97
CA THR A 161 3.14 -2.49 4.92
C THR A 161 3.83 -2.16 6.24
N THR A 162 5.01 -1.51 6.20
CA THR A 162 5.70 -1.03 7.39
C THR A 162 4.87 0.01 8.14
N TYR A 163 4.31 0.99 7.44
CA TYR A 163 3.45 2.00 8.06
C TYR A 163 2.22 1.38 8.74
N ALA A 164 1.56 0.43 8.07
CA ALA A 164 0.40 -0.27 8.61
C ALA A 164 0.78 -1.08 9.87
N ALA A 165 1.90 -1.81 9.86
CA ALA A 165 2.38 -2.56 11.02
C ALA A 165 2.72 -1.65 12.21
N GLU A 166 3.36 -0.51 11.97
CA GLU A 166 3.73 0.42 13.05
C GLU A 166 2.52 1.19 13.62
N THR A 167 1.49 1.41 12.81
CA THR A 167 0.40 2.34 13.17
C THR A 167 -0.93 1.65 13.48
N CYS A 168 -1.18 0.44 12.95
CA CYS A 168 -2.47 -0.24 13.04
C CYS A 168 -2.52 -1.43 14.02
N ASP A 169 -1.39 -1.86 14.61
CA ASP A 169 -1.32 -2.94 15.61
C ASP A 169 -1.80 -2.52 17.03
N GLY A 170 -2.78 -1.62 17.10
CA GLY A 170 -3.37 -1.07 18.34
C GLY A 170 -4.52 -1.90 18.94
#